data_AF-A0A3N4PKJ4-F1
#
_entry.id   AF-A0A3N4PKJ4-F1
#
_cell.length_a   1.000
_cell.length_b   1.000
_cell.length_c   1.000
_cell.angle_alpha   90.00
_cell.angle_beta   90.00
_cell.angle_gamma   90.00
#
_symmetry.space_group_name_H-M   'P 1'
#
loop_
_entity.id
_entity.type
_entity.pdbx_description
1 polymer ?
#
loop_
_entity_poly.entity_id
_entity_poly.type
_entity_poly.pdbx_seq_one_letter_code
_entity_poly.pdbx_strand_id
1 'polypeptide(L)'
;MSFFAVALAACSKSDDGPKNTDPCASKTIVVAAAVTASDACAPTGTIIVTATGSSGFTYSIDGTTFAAANTFSAKAAGNYTVTVKDADGCTKTAQATIAAAAAGPKFAEVRTLVAAKCQGCHNNTNQSGGRNLQGDCNIVSAAARIKVRAVDLGTMPVGGSLTQAEKDKITAWVTAGGRYSD
;
A
#
# COMPACT_ATOMS: atom_id res chain seq x y z
N MET A 1 -58.63 -45.88 -35.28
CA MET A 1 -57.44 -45.04 -35.01
C MET A 1 -56.33 -45.92 -34.46
N SER A 2 -55.37 -46.29 -35.32
CA SER A 2 -54.18 -47.04 -34.90
C SER A 2 -53.07 -46.04 -34.59
N PHE A 3 -52.65 -45.95 -33.33
CA PHE A 3 -51.52 -45.12 -32.93
C PHE A 3 -50.22 -45.87 -33.24
N PHE A 4 -49.51 -45.45 -34.28
CA PHE A 4 -48.12 -45.83 -34.50
C PHE A 4 -47.27 -45.16 -33.42
N ALA A 5 -46.83 -45.92 -32.42
CA ALA A 5 -45.81 -45.49 -31.49
C ALA A 5 -44.46 -45.54 -32.21
N VAL A 6 -43.97 -44.37 -32.65
CA VAL A 6 -42.58 -44.21 -33.10
C VAL A 6 -41.70 -44.33 -31.86
N ALA A 7 -41.10 -45.50 -31.66
CA ALA A 7 -40.03 -45.67 -30.68
C ALA A 7 -38.84 -44.82 -31.12
N LEU A 8 -38.67 -43.66 -30.49
CA LEU A 8 -37.45 -42.88 -30.59
C LEU A 8 -36.33 -43.70 -29.95
N ALA A 9 -35.52 -44.36 -30.78
CA ALA A 9 -34.27 -44.94 -30.34
C ALA A 9 -33.37 -43.80 -29.82
N ALA A 10 -33.31 -43.63 -28.51
CA ALA A 10 -32.33 -42.77 -27.87
C ALA A 10 -30.95 -43.39 -28.12
N CYS A 11 -30.16 -42.76 -28.99
CA CYS A 11 -28.74 -43.03 -29.10
C CYS A 11 -28.08 -42.72 -27.75
N SER A 12 -27.87 -43.74 -26.93
CA SER A 12 -27.00 -43.66 -25.77
C SER A 12 -25.57 -43.62 -26.30
N LYS A 13 -25.01 -42.42 -26.42
CA LYS A 13 -23.57 -42.26 -26.63
C LYS A 13 -22.86 -42.77 -25.38
N SER A 14 -22.20 -43.91 -25.48
CA SER A 14 -21.25 -44.42 -24.49
C SER A 14 -19.92 -43.65 -24.58
N ASP A 15 -19.98 -42.31 -24.57
CA ASP A 15 -18.83 -41.43 -24.80
C ASP A 15 -18.15 -41.03 -23.47
N ASP A 16 -18.36 -41.79 -22.39
CA ASP A 16 -17.60 -41.65 -21.15
C ASP A 16 -16.21 -42.26 -21.35
N GLY A 17 -15.38 -41.62 -22.18
CA GLY A 17 -13.93 -41.72 -22.06
C GLY A 17 -13.48 -41.36 -20.64
N PRO A 18 -12.19 -41.54 -20.28
CA PRO A 18 -11.70 -41.13 -18.97
C PRO A 18 -12.09 -39.67 -18.77
N LYS A 19 -12.97 -39.39 -17.80
CA LYS A 19 -13.34 -38.01 -17.46
C LYS A 19 -12.02 -37.28 -17.27
N ASN A 20 -11.79 -36.23 -18.04
CA ASN A 20 -10.70 -35.31 -17.79
C ASN A 20 -10.94 -34.71 -16.40
N THR A 21 -10.41 -35.37 -15.37
CA THR A 21 -10.60 -34.97 -13.99
C THR A 21 -9.76 -33.73 -13.81
N ASP A 22 -10.43 -32.59 -13.61
CA ASP A 22 -9.78 -31.33 -13.27
C ASP A 22 -8.76 -31.57 -12.14
N PRO A 23 -7.45 -31.42 -12.41
CA PRO A 23 -6.40 -31.66 -11.41
C PRO A 23 -6.49 -30.70 -10.23
N CYS A 24 -7.28 -29.63 -10.35
CA CYS A 24 -7.51 -28.64 -9.30
C CYS A 24 -8.64 -29.00 -8.35
N ALA A 25 -9.52 -29.94 -8.70
CA ALA A 25 -10.72 -30.25 -7.92
C ALA A 25 -10.42 -30.82 -6.54
N SER A 26 -9.29 -31.52 -6.36
CA SER A 26 -8.89 -32.13 -5.08
C SER A 26 -7.91 -31.29 -4.26
N LYS A 27 -7.40 -30.18 -4.82
CA LYS A 27 -6.35 -29.37 -4.18
C LYS A 27 -6.93 -28.33 -3.24
N THR A 28 -6.55 -28.41 -1.97
CA THR A 28 -6.85 -27.39 -0.96
C THR A 28 -5.67 -26.44 -0.84
N ILE A 29 -5.57 -25.48 -1.76
CA ILE A 29 -4.55 -24.42 -1.70
C ILE A 29 -5.05 -23.31 -0.77
N VAL A 30 -4.24 -22.99 0.25
CA VAL A 30 -4.48 -21.86 1.17
C VAL A 30 -3.53 -20.74 0.82
N VAL A 31 -4.06 -19.53 0.65
CA VAL A 31 -3.29 -18.31 0.33
C VAL A 31 -3.49 -17.30 1.45
N ALA A 32 -2.39 -16.74 1.95
CA ALA A 32 -2.41 -15.62 2.87
C ALA A 32 -1.46 -14.52 2.40
N ALA A 33 -1.83 -13.26 2.64
CA ALA A 33 -1.02 -12.11 2.31
C ALA A 33 -0.76 -11.28 3.57
N ALA A 34 0.50 -10.96 3.82
CA ALA A 34 0.93 -9.99 4.82
C ALA A 34 1.31 -8.68 4.11
N VAL A 35 1.02 -7.55 4.73
CA VAL A 35 1.24 -6.22 4.14
C VAL A 35 1.99 -5.31 5.10
N THR A 36 2.85 -4.45 4.56
CA THR A 36 3.39 -3.30 5.29
C THR A 36 2.63 -2.03 4.91
N ALA A 37 2.51 -1.09 5.85
CA ALA A 37 1.88 0.19 5.61
C ALA A 37 2.67 1.04 4.59
N SER A 38 1.95 1.89 3.86
CA SER A 38 2.53 2.92 3.01
C SER A 38 2.74 4.21 3.82
N ASP A 39 3.77 5.02 3.53
CA ASP A 39 3.89 6.41 3.99
C ASP A 39 3.28 7.37 2.94
N ALA A 40 2.64 8.47 3.34
CA ALA A 40 1.95 9.36 2.40
C ALA A 40 2.93 10.17 1.52
N CYS A 41 4.12 10.47 2.06
CA CYS A 41 5.15 11.25 1.40
C CYS A 41 6.26 10.36 0.81
N ALA A 42 6.27 9.08 1.16
CA ALA A 42 7.08 8.03 0.55
C ALA A 42 6.26 6.73 0.40
N PRO A 43 5.39 6.61 -0.63
CA PRO A 43 4.43 5.51 -0.72
C PRO A 43 5.11 4.19 -1.12
N THR A 44 5.66 3.51 -0.12
CA THR A 44 6.33 2.23 -0.26
C THR A 44 5.70 1.21 0.68
N GLY A 45 4.72 0.47 0.18
CA GLY A 45 4.18 -0.72 0.84
C GLY A 45 4.83 -2.00 0.29
N THR A 46 4.75 -3.09 1.04
CA THR A 46 5.21 -4.42 0.61
C THR A 46 4.11 -5.43 0.86
N ILE A 47 3.90 -6.34 -0.08
CA ILE A 47 2.98 -7.46 0.02
C ILE A 47 3.81 -8.74 0.00
N ILE A 48 3.69 -9.56 1.03
CA ILE A 48 4.33 -10.87 1.12
C ILE A 48 3.23 -11.92 1.06
N VAL A 49 3.31 -12.81 0.07
CA VAL A 49 2.34 -13.86 -0.16
C VAL A 49 2.88 -15.19 0.35
N THR A 50 2.02 -15.95 1.01
CA THR A 50 2.30 -17.32 1.45
C THR A 50 1.25 -18.26 0.90
N ALA A 51 1.69 -19.41 0.39
CA ALA A 51 0.83 -20.43 -0.18
C ALA A 51 1.21 -21.82 0.35
N THR A 52 0.21 -22.64 0.65
CA THR A 52 0.38 -24.01 1.15
C THR A 52 -0.64 -24.95 0.51
N GLY A 53 -0.47 -26.27 0.69
CA GLY A 53 -1.39 -27.29 0.17
C GLY A 53 -1.09 -27.79 -1.25
N SER A 54 -0.01 -27.31 -1.87
CA SER A 54 0.56 -27.79 -3.14
C SER A 54 2.04 -27.41 -3.23
N SER A 55 2.67 -27.53 -4.40
CA SER A 55 4.08 -27.20 -4.66
C SER A 55 4.28 -26.46 -5.98
N GLY A 56 5.49 -25.91 -6.18
CA GLY A 56 5.85 -25.19 -7.41
C GLY A 56 5.07 -23.88 -7.61
N PHE A 57 4.75 -23.19 -6.51
CA PHE A 57 3.96 -21.97 -6.58
C PHE A 57 4.67 -20.83 -7.31
N THR A 58 3.89 -20.12 -8.11
CA THR A 58 4.19 -18.81 -8.68
C THR A 58 3.13 -17.81 -8.27
N TYR A 59 3.52 -16.55 -8.17
CA TYR A 59 2.74 -15.49 -7.55
C TYR A 59 2.58 -14.30 -8.52
N SER A 60 1.45 -13.62 -8.44
CA SER A 60 1.13 -12.43 -9.22
C SER A 60 0.28 -11.46 -8.40
N ILE A 61 0.50 -10.15 -8.57
CA ILE A 61 -0.37 -9.09 -8.01
C ILE A 61 -1.20 -8.37 -9.07
N ASP A 62 -1.00 -8.69 -10.35
CA ASP A 62 -1.66 -8.09 -11.50
C ASP A 62 -2.52 -9.10 -12.29
N GLY A 63 -2.43 -10.39 -11.95
CA GLY A 63 -3.13 -11.48 -12.61
C GLY A 63 -2.52 -11.91 -13.96
N THR A 64 -1.45 -11.26 -14.42
CA THR A 64 -0.87 -11.48 -15.75
C THR A 64 0.54 -12.04 -15.68
N THR A 65 1.42 -11.42 -14.88
CA THR A 65 2.83 -11.83 -14.77
C THR A 65 3.00 -12.65 -13.50
N PHE A 66 3.48 -13.89 -13.67
CA PHE A 66 3.72 -14.82 -12.56
C PHE A 66 5.22 -14.98 -12.33
N ALA A 67 5.66 -14.84 -11.08
CA ALA A 67 7.04 -14.97 -10.66
C ALA A 67 7.19 -15.95 -9.49
N ALA A 68 8.37 -16.55 -9.32
CA ALA A 68 8.67 -17.39 -8.16
C ALA A 68 8.83 -16.56 -6.87
N ALA A 69 9.19 -15.27 -6.99
CA ALA A 69 9.27 -14.36 -5.87
C ALA A 69 7.86 -14.10 -5.31
N ASN A 70 7.73 -14.22 -4.00
CA ASN A 70 6.47 -14.05 -3.27
C ASN A 70 6.34 -12.67 -2.59
N THR A 71 7.29 -11.78 -2.83
CA THR A 71 7.34 -10.43 -2.24
C THR A 71 7.19 -9.39 -3.34
N PHE A 72 6.24 -8.49 -3.17
CA PHE A 72 5.89 -7.45 -4.15
C PHE A 72 5.95 -6.07 -3.51
N SER A 73 6.59 -5.13 -4.19
CA SER A 73 6.51 -3.72 -3.82
C SER A 73 5.20 -3.14 -4.33
N ALA A 74 4.52 -2.41 -3.46
CA ALA A 74 3.28 -1.72 -3.75
C ALA A 74 3.53 -0.21 -3.71
N LYS A 75 3.20 0.46 -4.81
CA LYS A 75 3.50 1.89 -5.01
C LYS A 75 2.47 2.83 -4.37
N ALA A 76 1.37 2.29 -3.85
CA ALA A 76 0.30 3.07 -3.25
C ALA A 76 -0.53 2.23 -2.25
N ALA A 77 -1.25 2.92 -1.38
CA ALA A 77 -2.34 2.32 -0.63
C ALA A 77 -3.46 1.87 -1.57
N GLY A 78 -4.14 0.79 -1.21
CA GLY A 78 -5.19 0.20 -2.02
C GLY A 78 -5.38 -1.29 -1.79
N ASN A 79 -6.34 -1.85 -2.51
CA ASN A 79 -6.63 -3.28 -2.52
C ASN A 79 -5.88 -3.93 -3.69
N TYR A 80 -5.16 -5.00 -3.38
CA TYR A 80 -4.41 -5.81 -4.34
C TYR A 80 -4.98 -7.22 -4.32
N THR A 81 -5.29 -7.73 -5.50
CA THR A 81 -5.67 -9.14 -5.65
C THR A 81 -4.42 -9.94 -5.95
N VAL A 82 -3.95 -10.71 -4.96
CA VAL A 82 -2.85 -11.65 -5.17
C VAL A 82 -3.39 -12.93 -5.77
N THR A 83 -2.73 -13.44 -6.81
CA THR A 83 -3.03 -14.73 -7.42
C THR A 83 -1.84 -15.66 -7.22
N VAL A 84 -2.10 -16.87 -6.74
CA VAL A 84 -1.14 -17.95 -6.63
C VAL A 84 -1.50 -19.01 -7.66
N LYS A 85 -0.50 -19.54 -8.35
CA LYS A 85 -0.62 -20.66 -9.30
C LYS A 85 0.37 -21.75 -8.93
N ASP A 86 -0.09 -22.98 -8.77
CA ASP A 86 0.80 -24.12 -8.49
C ASP A 86 1.38 -24.76 -9.77
N ALA A 87 2.20 -25.80 -9.63
CA ALA A 87 2.83 -26.50 -10.75
C ALA A 87 1.82 -27.16 -11.71
N ASP A 88 0.64 -27.53 -11.21
CA ASP A 88 -0.43 -28.17 -12.00
C ASP A 88 -1.37 -27.14 -12.66
N GLY A 89 -1.06 -25.84 -12.52
CA GLY A 89 -1.80 -24.73 -13.13
C GLY A 89 -3.00 -24.25 -12.32
N CYS A 90 -3.21 -24.77 -11.11
CA CYS A 90 -4.34 -24.44 -10.27
C CYS A 90 -4.16 -23.08 -9.61
N THR A 91 -5.16 -22.21 -9.76
CA THR A 91 -5.10 -20.84 -9.25
C THR A 91 -5.98 -20.63 -8.02
N LYS A 92 -5.49 -19.82 -7.08
CA LYS A 92 -6.26 -19.26 -5.97
C LYS A 92 -5.91 -17.80 -5.78
N THR A 93 -6.86 -17.03 -5.25
CA THR A 93 -6.68 -15.61 -4.98
C THR A 93 -6.85 -15.29 -3.51
N ALA A 94 -6.20 -14.21 -3.07
CA ALA A 94 -6.46 -13.57 -1.80
C ALA A 94 -6.45 -12.04 -1.98
N GLN A 95 -7.13 -11.34 -1.08
CA GLN A 95 -7.08 -9.88 -1.02
C GLN A 95 -5.96 -9.45 -0.07
N ALA A 96 -5.19 -8.44 -0.49
CA ALA A 96 -4.21 -7.76 0.34
C ALA A 96 -4.53 -6.25 0.33
N THR A 97 -4.79 -5.67 1.50
CA THR A 97 -5.15 -4.26 1.62
C THR A 97 -4.02 -3.48 2.26
N ILE A 98 -3.41 -2.57 1.51
CA ILE A 98 -2.46 -1.61 2.05
C ILE A 98 -3.24 -0.38 2.49
N ALA A 99 -3.24 -0.13 3.79
CA ALA A 99 -3.88 1.05 4.36
C ALA A 99 -3.18 2.34 3.90
N ALA A 100 -3.98 3.40 3.75
CA ALA A 100 -3.45 4.75 3.57
C ALA A 100 -2.68 5.17 4.83
N ALA A 101 -1.60 5.90 4.64
CA ALA A 101 -0.84 6.45 5.77
C ALA A 101 -1.70 7.47 6.52
N ALA A 102 -1.69 7.40 7.85
CA ALA A 102 -2.19 8.47 8.70
C ALA A 102 -1.01 9.29 9.22
N ALA A 103 -1.24 10.59 9.45
CA ALA A 103 -0.25 11.44 10.09
C ALA A 103 0.07 10.91 11.50
N GLY A 104 1.35 10.77 11.82
CA GLY A 104 1.82 10.46 13.15
C GLY A 104 1.53 11.59 14.14
N PRO A 105 1.45 11.31 15.44
CA PRO A 105 1.13 12.30 16.44
C PRO A 105 2.15 13.45 16.49
N LYS A 106 3.46 13.18 16.30
CA LYS A 106 4.48 14.24 16.36
C LYS A 106 4.39 15.13 15.12
N PHE A 107 4.20 14.54 13.95
CA PHE A 107 3.98 15.30 12.72
C PHE A 107 2.69 16.14 12.80
N ALA A 108 1.60 15.61 13.37
CA ALA A 108 0.35 16.35 13.54
C ALA A 108 0.53 17.62 14.38
N GLU A 109 1.33 17.55 15.45
CA GLU A 109 1.69 18.72 16.26
C GLU A 109 2.53 19.73 15.48
N VAL A 110 3.55 19.27 14.75
CA VAL A 110 4.40 20.14 13.94
C VAL A 110 3.61 20.77 12.79
N ARG A 111 2.71 20.04 12.14
CA ARG A 111 1.83 20.55 11.09
C ARG A 111 1.02 21.74 11.58
N THR A 112 0.40 21.61 12.75
CA THR A 112 -0.36 22.70 13.39
C THR A 112 0.52 23.91 13.68
N LEU A 113 1.73 23.69 14.19
CA LEU A 113 2.70 24.74 14.46
C LEU A 113 3.15 25.47 13.19
N VAL A 114 3.51 24.72 12.15
CA VAL A 114 3.96 25.25 10.85
C VAL A 114 2.84 26.05 10.19
N ALA A 115 1.60 25.58 10.26
CA ALA A 115 0.44 26.33 9.79
C ALA A 115 0.29 27.68 10.49
N ALA A 116 0.40 27.68 11.82
CA ALA A 116 0.22 28.90 12.61
C ALA A 116 1.38 29.90 12.48
N LYS A 117 2.63 29.43 12.38
CA LYS A 117 3.82 30.28 12.56
C LYS A 117 4.69 30.46 11.32
N CYS A 118 4.56 29.59 10.32
CA CYS A 118 5.48 29.57 9.18
C CYS A 118 4.78 29.87 7.86
N GLN A 119 3.56 29.34 7.64
CA GLN A 119 2.90 29.41 6.34
C GLN A 119 2.53 30.83 5.89
N GLY A 120 2.42 31.80 6.80
CA GLY A 120 2.22 33.22 6.43
C GLY A 120 3.30 33.76 5.49
N CYS A 121 4.55 33.30 5.65
CA CYS A 121 5.65 33.64 4.74
C CYS A 121 6.03 32.48 3.81
N HIS A 122 5.93 31.24 4.26
CA HIS A 122 6.34 30.03 3.55
C HIS A 122 5.17 29.38 2.80
N ASN A 123 4.62 30.07 1.81
CA ASN A 123 3.48 29.62 1.01
C ASN A 123 3.80 29.55 -0.49
N ASN A 124 2.80 29.26 -1.31
CA ASN A 124 2.92 29.08 -2.77
C ASN A 124 2.89 30.39 -3.56
N THR A 125 2.58 31.52 -2.91
CA THR A 125 2.48 32.83 -3.58
C THR A 125 3.61 33.77 -3.21
N ASN A 126 4.28 33.57 -2.08
CA ASN A 126 5.41 34.37 -1.63
C ASN A 126 6.76 33.76 -2.04
N GLN A 127 7.25 34.16 -3.22
CA GLN A 127 8.55 33.71 -3.74
C GLN A 127 9.73 34.12 -2.84
N SER A 128 9.64 35.26 -2.14
CA SER A 128 10.65 35.71 -1.17
C SER A 128 10.66 34.86 0.11
N GLY A 129 9.58 34.13 0.38
CA GLY A 129 9.49 33.14 1.46
C GLY A 129 10.34 31.89 1.25
N GLY A 130 10.90 31.70 0.05
CA GLY A 130 11.73 30.56 -0.27
C GLY A 130 10.93 29.25 -0.34
N ARG A 131 11.07 28.38 0.66
CA ARG A 131 10.38 27.08 0.65
C ARG A 131 8.88 27.24 0.91
N ASN A 132 8.05 26.55 0.13
CA ASN A 132 6.62 26.43 0.37
C ASN A 132 6.38 25.34 1.43
N LEU A 133 5.73 25.67 2.55
CA LEU A 133 5.41 24.76 3.66
C LEU A 133 3.89 24.53 3.82
N GLN A 134 3.07 24.80 2.79
CA GLN A 134 1.62 24.56 2.84
C GLN A 134 1.20 23.10 2.69
N GLY A 135 2.04 22.24 2.10
CA GLY A 135 1.74 20.82 1.91
C GLY A 135 2.47 19.95 2.92
N ASP A 136 1.80 18.91 3.44
CA ASP A 136 2.38 18.00 4.44
C ASP A 136 3.72 17.40 3.99
N CYS A 137 3.81 16.95 2.74
CA CYS A 137 5.07 16.42 2.19
C CYS A 137 6.14 17.49 1.93
N ASN A 138 5.76 18.76 1.78
CA ASN A 138 6.71 19.85 1.75
C ASN A 138 7.28 20.13 3.15
N ILE A 139 6.46 19.98 4.19
CA ILE A 139 6.90 20.07 5.59
C ILE A 139 7.87 18.93 5.89
N VAL A 140 7.49 17.68 5.59
CA VAL A 140 8.30 16.47 5.77
C VAL A 140 9.65 16.59 5.05
N SER A 141 9.66 16.96 3.77
CA SER A 141 10.91 17.15 3.02
C SER A 141 11.77 18.31 3.53
N ALA A 142 11.19 19.25 4.29
CA ALA A 142 11.89 20.35 4.92
C ALA A 142 12.30 20.09 6.37
N ALA A 143 12.01 18.92 6.96
CA ALA A 143 12.19 18.60 8.37
C ALA A 143 13.54 19.07 8.96
N ALA A 144 14.65 18.60 8.40
CA ALA A 144 15.99 18.96 8.86
C ALA A 144 16.26 20.48 8.75
N ARG A 145 15.74 21.13 7.70
CA ARG A 145 15.93 22.56 7.49
C ARG A 145 15.11 23.39 8.47
N ILE A 146 13.89 22.97 8.76
CA ILE A 146 13.00 23.58 9.76
C ILE A 146 13.69 23.53 11.12
N LYS A 147 14.22 22.36 11.53
CA LYS A 147 14.96 22.24 12.80
C LYS A 147 16.15 23.18 12.86
N VAL A 148 17.01 23.18 11.84
CA VAL A 148 18.20 24.06 11.85
C VAL A 148 17.82 25.53 11.97
N ARG A 149 16.84 26.00 11.20
CA ARG A 149 16.50 27.44 11.15
C ARG A 149 15.68 27.92 12.34
N ALA A 150 14.71 27.13 12.78
CA ALA A 150 13.75 27.53 13.79
C ALA A 150 14.13 27.11 15.22
N VAL A 151 14.90 26.02 15.35
CA VAL A 151 15.36 25.51 16.65
C VAL A 151 16.83 25.88 16.87
N ASP A 152 17.74 25.33 16.06
CA ASP A 152 19.18 25.35 16.36
C ASP A 152 19.77 26.76 16.25
N LEU A 153 19.39 27.50 15.20
CA LEU A 153 19.83 28.88 14.99
C LEU A 153 18.84 29.90 15.56
N GLY A 154 17.57 29.51 15.77
CA GLY A 154 16.52 30.44 16.22
C GLY A 154 16.26 31.64 15.30
N THR A 155 16.72 31.58 14.04
CA THR A 155 16.60 32.66 13.05
C THR A 155 15.22 32.78 12.40
N MET A 156 14.34 31.81 12.66
CA MET A 156 12.99 31.74 12.09
C MET A 156 11.97 31.43 13.19
N PRO A 157 10.78 32.06 13.17
CA PRO A 157 10.29 33.04 12.19
C PRO A 157 11.05 34.39 12.20
N VAL A 158 11.05 35.13 11.08
CA VAL A 158 11.66 36.47 11.04
C VAL A 158 10.76 37.45 11.80
N GLY A 159 11.31 38.21 12.76
CA GLY A 159 10.56 39.20 13.53
C GLY A 159 9.70 38.63 14.68
N GLY A 160 9.84 37.34 15.00
CA GLY A 160 9.22 36.69 16.15
C GLY A 160 10.01 35.47 16.59
N SER A 161 9.68 34.87 17.73
CA SER A 161 10.34 33.65 18.22
C SER A 161 9.33 32.52 18.46
N LEU A 162 9.79 31.28 18.27
CA LEU A 162 9.11 30.11 18.81
C LEU A 162 9.40 30.00 20.30
N THR A 163 8.38 29.65 21.07
CA THR A 163 8.53 29.24 22.47
C THR A 163 9.36 27.95 22.56
N GLN A 164 9.91 27.67 23.75
CA GLN A 164 10.68 26.44 23.94
C GLN A 164 9.84 25.19 23.66
N ALA A 165 8.59 25.16 24.14
CA ALA A 165 7.68 24.04 23.89
C ALA A 165 7.41 23.82 22.39
N GLU A 166 7.31 24.88 21.58
CA GLU A 166 7.17 24.77 20.12
C GLU A 166 8.45 24.22 19.45
N LYS A 167 9.63 24.64 19.94
CA LYS A 167 10.91 24.10 19.47
C LYS A 167 11.08 22.62 19.83
N ASP A 168 10.59 22.21 21.00
CA ASP A 168 10.65 20.82 21.46
C ASP A 168 9.82 19.90 20.56
N LYS A 169 8.65 20.34 20.10
CA LYS A 169 7.82 19.59 19.13
C LYS A 169 8.57 19.32 17.83
N ILE A 170 9.20 20.36 17.26
CA ILE A 170 10.01 20.22 16.04
C ILE A 170 11.17 19.26 16.29
N THR A 171 11.85 19.39 17.43
CA THR A 171 13.00 18.55 17.78
C THR A 171 12.60 17.08 17.94
N ALA A 172 11.50 16.81 18.66
CA ALA A 172 10.98 15.47 18.88
C ALA A 172 10.59 14.79 17.55
N TRP A 173 9.86 15.51 16.69
CA TRP A 173 9.48 15.02 15.38
C TRP A 173 10.69 14.70 14.49
N VAL A 174 11.66 15.62 14.39
CA VAL A 174 12.86 15.39 13.56
C VAL A 174 13.74 14.27 14.11
N THR A 175 13.83 14.13 15.44
CA THR A 175 14.60 13.04 16.09
C THR A 175 13.93 11.68 15.86
N ALA A 176 12.60 11.65 15.76
CA ALA A 176 11.85 10.47 15.33
C ALA A 176 11.95 10.16 13.83
N GLY A 177 12.76 10.92 13.07
CA GLY A 177 13.01 10.71 11.65
C GLY A 177 12.31 11.70 10.73
N GLY A 178 11.54 12.66 11.25
CA GLY A 178 10.92 13.73 10.46
C GLY A 178 9.94 13.22 9.40
N ARG A 179 9.24 12.10 9.68
CA ARG A 179 8.35 11.41 8.73
C ARG A 179 6.90 11.89 8.83
N TYR A 180 6.07 11.47 7.89
CA TYR A 180 4.63 11.72 7.94
C TYR A 180 3.95 10.84 8.99
N SER A 181 4.30 9.55 9.05
CA SER A 181 3.87 8.61 10.09
C SER A 181 5.04 8.31 11.05
N ASP A 182 4.88 8.63 12.33
CA ASP A 182 5.92 8.64 13.38
C ASP A 182 5.44 8.19 14.77
#